data_AF-A0A934IKM8-F1
#
_entry.id   AF-A0A934IKM8-F1
#
_cell.length_a   1.000
_cell.length_b   1.000
_cell.length_c   1.000
_cell.angle_alpha   90.00
_cell.angle_beta   90.00
_cell.angle_gamma   90.00
#
_symmetry.space_group_name_H-M   'P 1'
#
loop_
_entity.id
_entity.type
_entity.pdbx_description
1 polymer ?
#
loop_
_entity_poly.entity_id
_entity_poly.type
_entity_poly.pdbx_seq_one_letter_code
_entity_poly.pdbx_strand_id
1 'polypeptide(L)'
;MRHVVEWNGKPVESVRKAFERAREAAGLGEDVTPHVLRHTCATWLMQSWADPSEVAGYLGMTMETLQRTYGHHSPLHPASVHRSFVNRFAKRSAG
;
A
#
# COMPACT_ATOMS: atom_id res chain seq x y z
N MET A 1 1.60 -15.11 21.79
CA MET A 1 2.25 -13.83 21.44
C MET A 1 1.18 -12.75 21.49
N ARG A 2 1.12 -11.91 22.54
CA ARG A 2 0.06 -10.91 22.71
C ARG A 2 0.44 -9.53 22.16
N HIS A 3 1.73 -9.29 21.90
CA HIS A 3 2.25 -8.01 21.44
C HIS A 3 3.33 -8.24 20.38
N VAL A 4 3.32 -7.45 19.30
CA VAL A 4 4.28 -7.55 18.19
C VAL A 4 5.65 -7.01 18.59
N VAL A 5 5.68 -6.03 19.50
CA VAL A 5 6.90 -5.43 20.04
C VAL A 5 6.81 -5.43 21.57
N GLU A 6 7.79 -6.06 22.23
CA GLU A 6 7.83 -6.22 23.69
C GLU A 6 9.24 -6.03 24.26
N TRP A 7 9.32 -5.66 25.54
CA TRP A 7 10.56 -5.56 26.32
C TRP A 7 10.34 -6.20 27.70
N ASN A 8 11.17 -7.17 28.08
CA ASN A 8 11.04 -7.94 29.32
C ASN A 8 9.61 -8.50 29.56
N GLY A 9 8.98 -9.01 28.50
CA GLY A 9 7.64 -9.60 28.56
C GLY A 9 6.49 -8.60 28.73
N LYS A 10 6.76 -7.29 28.62
CA LYS A 10 5.76 -6.22 28.66
C LYS A 10 5.67 -5.53 27.30
N PRO A 11 4.48 -5.06 26.88
CA PRO A 11 4.36 -4.24 25.68
C PRO A 11 5.19 -2.96 25.83
N VAL A 12 5.85 -2.55 24.76
CA VAL A 12 6.51 -1.24 24.73
C VAL A 12 5.47 -0.13 24.65
N GLU A 13 5.66 0.95 25.40
CA GLU A 13 4.77 2.12 25.36
C GLU A 13 4.90 2.90 24.05
N SER A 14 6.09 2.91 23.45
CA SER A 14 6.35 3.62 22.20
C SER A 14 7.51 3.00 21.43
N VAL A 15 7.33 2.90 20.11
CA VAL A 15 8.37 2.45 19.16
C VAL A 15 9.19 3.61 18.59
N ARG A 16 8.86 4.86 18.93
CA ARG A 16 9.43 6.08 18.32
C ARG A 16 10.96 6.11 18.43
N LYS A 17 11.49 5.93 19.64
CA LYS A 17 12.94 5.98 19.89
C LYS A 17 13.70 4.87 19.15
N ALA A 18 13.14 3.66 19.13
CA ALA A 18 13.73 2.53 18.41
C ALA A 18 13.76 2.81 16.90
N PHE A 19 12.69 3.36 16.34
CA PHE A 19 12.64 3.74 14.93
C PHE A 19 13.63 4.85 14.58
N GLU A 20 13.73 5.92 15.38
CA GLU A 20 14.70 7.00 15.16
C GLU A 20 16.14 6.49 15.13
N ARG A 21 16.49 5.61 16.07
CA ARG A 21 17.82 4.96 16.10
C ARG A 21 18.06 4.09 14.87
N ALA A 22 17.07 3.30 14.43
CA ALA A 22 17.18 2.48 13.23
C ALA A 22 17.34 3.34 11.97
N ARG A 23 16.59 4.44 11.86
CA ARG A 23 16.67 5.41 10.77
C ARG A 23 18.06 6.07 10.69
N GLU A 24 18.59 6.52 11.83
CA GLU A 24 19.93 7.10 11.90
C GLU A 24 21.03 6.08 11.54
N ALA A 25 20.93 4.85 12.04
CA ALA A 25 21.86 3.78 11.70
C ALA A 25 21.82 3.43 10.20
N ALA A 26 20.67 3.60 9.55
CA ALA A 26 20.50 3.45 8.11
C ALA A 26 20.95 4.68 7.30
N GLY A 27 21.38 5.77 7.94
CA GLY A 27 21.80 7.00 7.26
C GLY A 27 20.66 7.77 6.57
N LEU A 28 19.42 7.59 7.03
CA LEU A 28 18.23 8.20 6.44
C LEU A 28 17.92 9.57 7.10
N GLY A 29 17.34 10.48 6.30
CA GLY A 29 16.96 11.82 6.73
C GLY A 29 15.78 11.86 7.70
N GLU A 30 15.58 13.02 8.34
CA GLU A 30 14.50 13.24 9.31
C GLU A 30 13.09 13.12 8.73
N ASP A 31 12.96 13.28 7.41
CA ASP A 31 11.74 13.09 6.63
C ASP A 31 11.26 11.64 6.59
N VAL A 32 12.16 10.68 6.85
CA VAL A 32 11.80 9.26 6.99
C VAL A 32 11.17 9.03 8.37
N THR A 33 9.84 9.02 8.39
CA THR A 33 9.02 8.77 9.58
C THR A 33 8.37 7.39 9.52
N PRO A 34 7.83 6.85 10.64
CA PRO A 34 7.09 5.58 10.61
C PRO A 34 5.92 5.57 9.61
N HIS A 35 5.38 6.74 9.26
CA HIS A 35 4.30 6.87 8.28
C HIS A 35 4.76 6.46 6.87
N VAL A 36 6.04 6.61 6.54
CA VAL A 36 6.63 6.14 5.28
C VAL A 36 6.46 4.63 5.14
N LEU A 37 6.63 3.87 6.22
CA LEU A 37 6.44 2.41 6.17
C LEU A 37 4.99 2.03 5.80
N ARG A 38 4.01 2.83 6.26
CA ARG A 38 2.61 2.64 5.88
C ARG A 38 2.38 2.93 4.40
N HIS A 39 3.00 3.98 3.85
CA HIS A 39 2.96 4.26 2.41
C HIS A 39 3.60 3.15 1.57
N THR A 40 4.75 2.61 2.02
CA THR A 40 5.43 1.48 1.37
C THR A 40 4.55 0.24 1.37
N CYS A 41 3.94 -0.10 2.52
CA CYS A 41 3.00 -1.22 2.63
C CYS A 41 1.81 -1.07 1.68
N ALA A 42 1.19 0.11 1.62
CA ALA A 42 0.08 0.38 0.72
C ALA A 42 0.47 0.21 -0.76
N THR A 43 1.65 0.68 -1.13
CA THR A 43 2.19 0.53 -2.50
C THR A 43 2.38 -0.95 -2.85
N TRP A 44 2.99 -1.74 -1.97
CA TRP A 44 3.20 -3.17 -2.21
C TRP A 44 1.91 -3.96 -2.28
N LEU A 45 0.93 -3.64 -1.43
CA LEU A 45 -0.39 -4.27 -1.46
C LEU A 45 -1.19 -3.91 -2.72
N MET A 46 -0.99 -2.72 -3.28
CA MET A 46 -1.60 -2.36 -4.55
C MET A 46 -0.89 -3.02 -5.73
N GLN A 47 0.43 -3.24 -5.64
CA GLN A 47 1.21 -3.95 -6.65
C GLN A 47 0.95 -5.46 -6.64
N SER A 48 0.68 -6.04 -5.46
CA SER A 48 0.14 -7.38 -5.37
C SER A 48 -1.28 -7.35 -5.92
N TRP A 49 -1.70 -8.39 -6.61
CA TRP A 49 -3.04 -8.50 -7.22
C TRP A 49 -4.16 -8.63 -6.17
N ALA A 50 -3.97 -8.07 -4.98
CA ALA A 50 -4.93 -8.03 -3.88
C ALA A 50 -6.13 -7.15 -4.25
N ASP A 51 -7.28 -7.49 -3.67
CA ASP A 51 -8.48 -6.71 -3.86
C ASP A 51 -8.37 -5.35 -3.13
N PRO A 52 -8.61 -4.22 -3.80
CA PRO A 52 -8.49 -2.90 -3.17
C PRO A 52 -9.37 -2.70 -1.93
N SER A 53 -10.47 -3.43 -1.77
CA SER A 53 -11.35 -3.30 -0.60
C SER A 53 -10.74 -3.94 0.64
N GLU A 54 -10.10 -5.09 0.47
CA GLU A 54 -9.35 -5.76 1.52
C GLU A 54 -8.13 -4.92 1.93
N VAL A 55 -7.43 -4.34 0.96
CA VAL A 55 -6.29 -3.45 1.22
C VAL A 55 -6.72 -2.19 1.98
N ALA A 56 -7.84 -1.58 1.59
CA ALA A 56 -8.39 -0.40 2.27
C ALA A 56 -8.78 -0.73 3.73
N GLY A 57 -9.44 -1.88 3.94
CA GLY A 57 -9.80 -2.39 5.26
C GLY A 57 -8.59 -2.69 6.13
N TYR A 58 -7.58 -3.38 5.58
CA TYR A 58 -6.34 -3.73 6.28
C TYR A 58 -5.56 -2.49 6.72
N LEU A 59 -5.47 -1.49 5.83
CA LEU A 59 -4.80 -0.25 6.16
C LEU A 59 -5.68 0.64 7.05
N GLY A 60 -6.99 0.47 7.10
CA GLY A 60 -7.89 1.35 7.84
C GLY A 60 -7.99 2.73 7.19
N MET A 61 -8.13 2.78 5.86
CA MET A 61 -8.41 3.99 5.11
C MET A 61 -9.60 3.77 4.18
N THR A 62 -10.22 4.84 3.69
CA THR A 62 -11.31 4.70 2.73
C THR A 62 -10.78 4.16 1.40
N MET A 63 -11.62 3.40 0.69
CA MET A 63 -11.33 2.94 -0.67
C MET A 63 -10.95 4.11 -1.59
N GLU A 64 -11.67 5.22 -1.48
CA GLU A 64 -11.40 6.45 -2.24
C GLU A 64 -9.99 6.98 -1.96
N THR A 65 -9.58 7.04 -0.69
CA THR A 65 -8.22 7.48 -0.33
C THR A 65 -7.16 6.54 -0.87
N LEU A 66 -7.40 5.23 -0.79
CA LEU A 66 -6.50 4.21 -1.32
C LEU A 66 -6.34 4.35 -2.84
N GLN A 67 -7.45 4.43 -3.58
CA GLN A 67 -7.45 4.57 -5.04
C GLN A 67 -6.81 5.88 -5.49
N ARG A 68 -7.16 7.00 -4.86
CA ARG A 68 -6.60 8.32 -5.18
C ARG A 68 -5.09 8.37 -4.99
N THR A 69 -4.57 7.75 -3.93
CA THR A 69 -3.15 7.84 -3.57
C THR A 69 -2.31 6.76 -4.24
N TYR A 70 -2.80 5.51 -4.30
CA TYR A 70 -2.03 4.34 -4.71
C TYR A 70 -2.64 3.54 -5.87
N GLY A 71 -3.80 3.93 -6.40
CA GLY A 71 -4.48 3.22 -7.48
C GLY A 71 -3.63 2.99 -8.73
N HIS A 72 -2.73 3.93 -9.02
CA HIS A 72 -1.81 3.89 -10.16
C HIS A 72 -0.73 2.79 -10.05
N HIS A 73 -0.52 2.22 -8.86
CA HIS A 73 0.40 1.10 -8.65
C HIS A 73 -0.26 -0.26 -8.90
N SER A 74 -1.58 -0.30 -9.13
CA SER A 74 -2.25 -1.56 -9.41
C SER A 74 -1.84 -2.12 -10.77
N PRO A 75 -1.47 -3.41 -10.87
CA PRO A 75 -1.22 -4.04 -12.17
C PRO A 75 -2.49 -4.17 -13.02
N LEU A 76 -3.67 -3.94 -12.43
CA LEU A 76 -4.96 -3.85 -13.12
C LEU A 76 -5.27 -2.45 -13.66
N HIS A 77 -4.44 -1.45 -13.33
CA HIS A 77 -4.50 -0.12 -13.95
C HIS A 77 -4.06 -0.24 -15.42
N PRO A 78 -4.61 0.58 -16.32
CA PRO A 78 -5.51 0.30 -17.46
C PRO A 78 -5.14 -0.77 -18.52
N ALA A 79 -4.59 -1.94 -18.19
CA ALA A 79 -4.59 -3.06 -19.15
C ALA A 79 -6.02 -3.53 -19.52
N SER A 80 -6.97 -3.37 -18.59
CA SER A 80 -8.38 -3.76 -18.76
C SER A 80 -9.21 -2.77 -19.61
N VAL A 81 -8.93 -1.46 -19.51
CA VAL A 81 -9.58 -0.43 -20.34
C VAL A 81 -9.18 -0.58 -21.80
N HIS A 82 -7.91 -0.90 -22.07
CA HIS A 82 -7.44 -1.16 -23.43
C HIS A 82 -8.16 -2.36 -24.08
N ARG A 83 -8.28 -3.49 -23.38
CA ARG A 83 -8.92 -4.70 -23.91
C ARG A 83 -10.43 -4.52 -24.17
N SER A 84 -11.13 -3.80 -23.28
CA SER A 84 -12.56 -3.51 -23.45
C SER A 84 -12.83 -2.52 -24.59
N PHE A 85 -11.91 -1.58 -24.85
CA PHE A 85 -12.00 -0.68 -26.00
C PHE A 85 -11.77 -1.44 -27.32
N VAL A 86 -10.73 -2.27 -27.40
CA VAL A 86 -10.40 -3.06 -28.62
C VAL A 86 -11.54 -4.00 -29.03
N ASN A 87 -12.16 -4.70 -28.07
CA ASN A 87 -13.28 -5.62 -28.36
C ASN A 87 -14.55 -4.91 -28.87
N ARG A 88 -14.74 -3.61 -28.55
CA ARG A 88 -15.90 -2.85 -29.02
C ARG A 88 -15.79 -2.41 -30.48
N PHE A 89 -14.57 -2.23 -31.00
CA PHE A 89 -14.34 -1.92 -32.42
C PHE A 89 -14.34 -3.17 -33.29
N ALA A 90 -13.78 -4.28 -32.81
CA ALA A 90 -13.75 -5.54 -33.56
C ALA A 90 -15.16 -6.10 -33.89
N LYS A 91 -16.19 -5.79 -33.09
CA LYS A 91 -17.57 -6.22 -33.33
C LYS A 91 -18.40 -5.31 -34.25
N ARG A 92 -17.90 -4.11 -34.63
CA ARG A 92 -18.63 -3.17 -35.51
C ARG A 92 -18.15 -3.21 -36.96
N SER A 93 -17.02 -3.83 -37.25
CA SER A 93 -16.46 -3.99 -38.60
C SER A 93 -16.86 -5.31 -39.28
N ALA A 94 -17.75 -6.09 -38.67
CA ALA A 94 -18.25 -7.37 -39.18
C ALA A 94 -19.76 -7.34 -39.49
N GLY A 95 -20.32 -6.16 -39.73
CA GLY A 95 -21.71 -5.94 -40.14
C GLY A 95 -21.79 -4.97 -41.31
#